data_AF-A0A1J9TSR8-F1
#
_entry.id   AF-A0A1J9TSR8-F1
#
_cell.length_a   1.000
_cell.length_b   1.000
_cell.length_c   1.000
_cell.angle_alpha   90.00
_cell.angle_beta   90.00
_cell.angle_gamma   90.00
#
_symmetry.space_group_name_H-M   'P 1'
#
loop_
_entity.id
_entity.type
_entity.pdbx_description
1 polymer ?
#
loop_
_entity_poly.entity_id
_entity_poly.type
_entity_poly.pdbx_seq_one_letter_code
_entity_poly.pdbx_strand_id
1 'polypeptide(L)'
;METRQQWGTRAGFIFAAVGSAVGLGNIWRFPYTAYENGGGAFFLPYLFALLTTGISLLAFEFALGHRHRGSAPLTFFRISPRAEFIGWWQMCVTFIVSTYYAVIIAWSISYTYFSITGAWGKDTQTFLFKEYLHVADKPGQFGGLVPEVLIPLALVWIIVLGVAFKGVKKGIEVVNRIFIPLLVVMFLIIVVRAVTMEGAMQGLDAFFKPDWSRIFDGKVWLAAYGQIFFSLSLAFGIMITYSSYLPKNSDTTNNAFITGFANSGFELLAGIGVFAALGFMANNMGVPVDKVASAGVGLAFVVFPQIINELPMSPLFGVLFFLSLTVAGITSLISLAEVCFAAVSEKFSLSRQKTIGIMGTLLVLVSLVFATRGGLMFLDVVDYFANNFGLITIALAEVVTIGLILRRLPVYQNHANFVSDIKLGTFWRVSLLVITPLMLGYMLIDGTIQNIKKNYGDYPTEFVVTYGWSIAAAFLIVALIISLKKWDAQIHSDSAKLEKEWKDRGVS
;
A
#
# COMPACT_ATOMS: atom_id res chain seq x y z
N MET A 1 24.67 -21.56 -3.40
CA MET A 1 23.52 -20.64 -3.32
C MET A 1 24.02 -19.27 -3.74
N GLU A 2 23.33 -18.55 -4.62
CA GLU A 2 23.65 -17.14 -4.85
C GLU A 2 23.58 -16.40 -3.51
N THR A 3 24.58 -15.57 -3.22
CA THR A 3 24.57 -14.68 -2.05
C THR A 3 23.27 -13.88 -2.05
N ARG A 4 22.51 -13.88 -0.94
CA ARG A 4 21.25 -13.11 -0.82
C ARG A 4 21.50 -11.70 -1.31
N GLN A 5 20.63 -11.21 -2.20
CA GLN A 5 20.75 -9.88 -2.74
C GLN A 5 20.77 -8.84 -1.61
N GLN A 6 21.52 -7.78 -1.83
CA GLN A 6 21.62 -6.67 -0.90
C GLN A 6 21.32 -5.38 -1.64
N TRP A 7 20.82 -4.40 -0.89
CA TRP A 7 20.82 -3.01 -1.33
C TRP A 7 22.27 -2.56 -1.59
N GLY A 8 22.47 -1.82 -2.68
CA GLY A 8 23.72 -1.15 -2.99
C GLY A 8 24.02 0.02 -2.06
N THR A 9 23.00 0.68 -1.51
CA THR A 9 23.14 1.84 -0.62
C THR A 9 21.99 1.95 0.38
N ARG A 10 22.22 2.62 1.52
CA ARG A 10 21.15 2.97 2.48
C ARG A 10 20.07 3.84 1.84
N ALA A 11 20.47 4.83 1.03
CA ALA A 11 19.52 5.68 0.31
C ALA A 11 18.64 4.86 -0.65
N GLY A 12 19.21 3.86 -1.33
CA GLY A 12 18.47 2.93 -2.17
C GLY A 12 17.35 2.20 -1.43
N PHE A 13 17.64 1.70 -0.23
CA PHE A 13 16.63 1.10 0.64
C PHE A 13 15.55 2.11 1.06
N ILE A 14 15.95 3.31 1.50
CA ILE A 14 14.99 4.33 1.95
C ILE A 14 14.07 4.74 0.79
N PHE A 15 14.59 5.00 -0.40
CA PHE A 15 13.75 5.31 -1.56
C PHE A 15 12.81 4.16 -1.92
N ALA A 16 13.25 2.90 -1.81
CA ALA A 16 12.38 1.76 -2.07
C ALA A 16 11.30 1.59 -0.99
N ALA A 17 11.62 1.80 0.29
CA ALA A 17 10.65 1.76 1.37
C ALA A 17 9.63 2.91 1.25
N VAL A 18 10.10 4.13 0.95
CA VAL A 18 9.23 5.28 0.69
C VAL A 18 8.38 5.06 -0.56
N GLY A 19 8.94 4.52 -1.64
CA GLY A 19 8.17 4.20 -2.86
C GLY A 19 7.15 3.07 -2.70
N SER A 20 7.32 2.23 -1.70
CA SER A 20 6.34 1.23 -1.31
C SER A 20 5.20 1.81 -0.47
N ALA A 21 5.48 2.85 0.34
CA ALA A 21 4.48 3.54 1.14
C ALA A 21 3.74 4.62 0.35
N VAL A 22 4.45 5.42 -0.44
CA VAL A 22 3.87 6.45 -1.30
C VAL A 22 3.25 5.81 -2.54
N GLY A 23 1.96 5.48 -2.41
CA GLY A 23 1.14 4.89 -3.46
C GLY A 23 0.04 5.82 -3.96
N LEU A 24 -0.87 5.24 -4.74
CA LEU A 24 -2.00 5.96 -5.33
C LEU A 24 -2.95 6.56 -4.27
N GLY A 25 -3.12 5.85 -3.14
CA GLY A 25 -4.02 6.31 -2.07
C GLY A 25 -3.56 7.56 -1.34
N ASN A 26 -2.25 7.86 -1.33
CA ASN A 26 -1.73 9.11 -0.79
C ASN A 26 -2.29 10.31 -1.57
N ILE A 27 -2.55 10.14 -2.88
CA ILE A 27 -3.00 11.20 -3.77
C ILE A 27 -4.53 11.34 -3.75
N TRP A 28 -5.28 10.24 -3.82
CA TRP A 28 -6.75 10.32 -4.00
C TRP A 28 -7.60 9.86 -2.81
N ARG A 29 -7.01 9.27 -1.77
CA ARG A 29 -7.75 8.75 -0.60
C ARG A 29 -7.49 9.59 0.63
N PHE A 30 -6.22 9.84 0.94
CA PHE A 30 -5.84 10.62 2.12
C PHE A 30 -6.52 11.99 2.19
N PRO A 31 -6.52 12.83 1.12
CA PRO A 31 -7.09 14.17 1.22
C PRO A 31 -8.57 14.13 1.60
N TYR A 32 -9.33 13.28 0.93
CA TYR A 32 -10.76 13.13 1.18
C TYR A 32 -11.04 12.56 2.57
N THR A 33 -10.25 11.56 2.99
CA THR A 33 -10.37 10.95 4.32
C THR A 33 -10.15 11.99 5.41
N ALA A 34 -9.13 12.84 5.29
CA ALA A 34 -8.88 13.89 6.26
C ALA A 34 -10.02 14.93 6.30
N TYR A 35 -10.54 15.32 5.14
CA TYR A 35 -11.65 16.25 5.04
C TYR A 35 -12.95 15.72 5.67
N GLU A 36 -13.41 14.52 5.31
CA GLU A 36 -14.65 13.95 5.85
C GLU A 36 -14.64 13.70 7.36
N ASN A 37 -13.44 13.49 7.92
CA ASN A 37 -13.24 13.14 9.32
C ASN A 37 -12.84 14.36 10.19
N GLY A 38 -13.26 15.56 9.81
CA GLY A 38 -13.13 16.77 10.62
C GLY A 38 -12.03 17.73 10.18
N GLY A 39 -11.56 17.62 8.94
CA GLY A 39 -10.59 18.52 8.32
C GLY A 39 -9.33 18.66 9.17
N GLY A 40 -9.04 19.88 9.61
CA GLY A 40 -7.88 20.17 10.46
C GLY A 40 -7.79 19.36 11.75
N ALA A 41 -8.92 18.95 12.31
CA ALA A 41 -8.96 18.18 13.56
C ALA A 41 -8.49 16.73 13.37
N PHE A 42 -8.64 16.17 12.15
CA PHE A 42 -8.25 14.80 11.81
C PHE A 42 -6.73 14.55 11.96
N PHE A 43 -5.92 15.59 11.76
CA PHE A 43 -4.46 15.47 11.84
C PHE A 43 -3.96 15.06 13.23
N LEU A 44 -4.71 15.34 14.30
CA LEU A 44 -4.34 14.90 15.65
C LEU A 44 -4.48 13.38 15.83
N PRO A 45 -5.66 12.76 15.58
CA PRO A 45 -5.80 11.30 15.52
C PRO A 45 -4.82 10.64 14.53
N TYR A 46 -4.61 11.25 13.36
CA TYR A 46 -3.68 10.74 12.35
C TYR A 46 -2.23 10.72 12.83
N LEU A 47 -1.72 11.81 13.42
CA LEU A 47 -0.35 11.85 13.97
C LEU A 47 -0.19 10.88 15.14
N PHE A 48 -1.21 10.75 15.98
CA PHE A 48 -1.20 9.77 17.05
C PHE A 48 -1.08 8.35 16.48
N ALA A 49 -1.95 7.98 15.53
CA ALA A 49 -1.92 6.68 14.85
C ALA A 49 -0.59 6.42 14.13
N LEU A 50 0.00 7.44 13.50
CA LEU A 50 1.31 7.37 12.85
C LEU A 50 2.40 6.96 13.85
N LEU A 51 2.42 7.55 15.05
CA LEU A 51 3.46 7.27 16.05
C LEU A 51 3.21 5.96 16.80
N THR A 52 1.97 5.71 17.24
CA THR A 52 1.62 4.56 18.08
C THR A 52 1.46 3.27 17.31
N THR A 53 1.19 3.34 16.01
CA THR A 53 1.03 2.13 15.20
C THR A 53 1.84 2.17 13.92
N GLY A 54 1.77 3.24 13.13
CA GLY A 54 2.49 3.32 11.86
C GLY A 54 4.00 3.07 11.97
N ILE A 55 4.74 4.03 12.52
CA ILE A 55 6.18 3.96 12.71
C ILE A 55 6.57 2.85 13.69
N SER A 56 5.75 2.62 14.72
CA SER A 56 6.02 1.55 15.69
C SER A 56 6.02 0.17 15.03
N LEU A 57 5.05 -0.10 14.15
CA LEU A 57 4.96 -1.37 13.42
C LEU A 57 5.97 -1.45 12.27
N LEU A 58 6.27 -0.34 11.57
CA LEU A 58 7.37 -0.28 10.60
C LEU A 58 8.71 -0.65 11.24
N ALA A 59 9.03 -0.06 12.40
CA ALA A 59 10.26 -0.35 13.13
C ALA A 59 10.31 -1.83 13.55
N PHE A 60 9.16 -2.40 13.91
CA PHE A 60 9.03 -3.82 14.21
C PHE A 60 9.29 -4.70 12.98
N GLU A 61 8.61 -4.48 11.87
CA GLU A 61 8.80 -5.24 10.63
C GLU A 61 10.23 -5.12 10.07
N PHE A 62 10.83 -3.92 10.17
CA PHE A 62 12.24 -3.73 9.81
C PHE A 62 13.18 -4.53 10.71
N ALA A 63 12.92 -4.58 12.02
CA ALA A 63 13.71 -5.39 12.94
C ALA A 63 13.54 -6.89 12.67
N LEU A 64 12.31 -7.35 12.39
CA LEU A 64 12.01 -8.73 12.02
C LEU A 64 12.84 -9.16 10.80
N GLY A 65 12.67 -8.45 9.69
CA GLY A 65 13.33 -8.80 8.43
C GLY A 65 14.84 -8.66 8.49
N HIS A 66 15.35 -7.59 9.10
CA HIS A 66 16.79 -7.37 9.25
C HIS A 66 17.48 -8.46 10.10
N ARG A 67 16.86 -8.85 11.23
CA ARG A 67 17.41 -9.91 12.10
C ARG A 67 17.37 -11.26 11.40
N HIS A 68 16.21 -11.63 10.87
CA HIS A 68 15.96 -12.98 10.36
C HIS A 68 16.39 -13.19 8.92
N ARG A 69 16.67 -12.14 8.14
CA ARG A 69 17.23 -12.22 6.78
C ARG A 69 16.48 -13.18 5.84
N GLY A 70 15.15 -13.11 5.84
CA GLY A 70 14.29 -13.87 4.93
C GLY A 70 13.08 -13.05 4.47
N SER A 71 12.36 -13.55 3.47
CA SER A 71 11.00 -13.07 3.18
C SER A 71 10.09 -13.21 4.41
N ALA A 72 8.88 -12.64 4.37
CA ALA A 72 7.93 -12.75 5.47
C ALA A 72 7.72 -14.21 5.95
N PRO A 73 7.36 -15.21 5.11
CA PRO A 73 7.21 -16.60 5.56
C PRO A 73 8.45 -17.18 6.22
N LEU A 74 9.63 -16.96 5.61
CA LEU A 74 10.89 -17.47 6.15
C LEU A 74 11.24 -16.82 7.49
N THR A 75 10.97 -15.52 7.62
CA THR A 75 11.15 -14.78 8.88
C THR A 75 10.27 -15.37 9.97
N PHE A 76 8.96 -15.53 9.74
CA PHE A 76 8.08 -16.11 10.75
C PHE A 76 8.44 -17.56 11.09
N PHE A 77 8.83 -18.37 10.11
CA PHE A 77 9.34 -19.73 10.34
C PHE A 77 10.58 -19.75 11.26
N ARG A 78 11.54 -18.85 11.03
CA ARG A 78 12.76 -18.71 11.86
C ARG A 78 12.46 -18.28 13.30
N ILE A 79 11.37 -17.55 13.52
CA ILE A 79 10.91 -17.17 14.86
C ILE A 79 10.23 -18.35 15.55
N SER A 80 9.29 -18.97 14.85
CA SER A 80 8.59 -20.17 15.29
C SER A 80 7.92 -20.86 14.09
N PRO A 81 8.15 -22.16 13.86
CA PRO A 81 7.48 -22.88 12.77
C PRO A 81 5.95 -22.79 12.81
N ARG A 82 5.35 -22.62 14.00
CA ARG A 82 3.90 -22.44 14.15
C ARG A 82 3.39 -21.07 13.71
N ALA A 83 4.26 -20.07 13.62
CA ALA A 83 3.92 -18.73 13.17
C ALA A 83 4.11 -18.54 11.65
N GLU A 84 4.71 -19.52 10.95
CA GLU A 84 5.05 -19.42 9.53
C GLU A 84 3.86 -18.99 8.65
N PHE A 85 2.66 -19.51 8.94
CA PHE A 85 1.46 -19.21 8.16
C PHE A 85 1.13 -17.71 8.11
N ILE A 86 1.53 -16.92 9.11
CA ILE A 86 1.32 -15.46 9.12
C ILE A 86 2.02 -14.83 7.91
N GLY A 87 3.27 -15.22 7.63
CA GLY A 87 4.00 -14.68 6.48
C GLY A 87 3.43 -15.14 5.14
N TRP A 88 2.87 -16.35 5.06
CA TRP A 88 2.15 -16.79 3.86
C TRP A 88 0.84 -16.03 3.69
N TRP A 89 0.16 -15.71 4.79
CA TRP A 89 -1.07 -14.93 4.76
C TRP A 89 -0.80 -13.52 4.23
N GLN A 90 0.28 -12.87 4.70
CA GLN A 90 0.79 -11.61 4.14
C GLN A 90 1.01 -11.73 2.63
N MET A 91 1.71 -12.78 2.18
CA MET A 91 2.00 -12.99 0.76
C MET A 91 0.74 -13.22 -0.08
N CYS A 92 -0.25 -13.97 0.42
CA CYS A 92 -1.51 -14.21 -0.30
C CYS A 92 -2.33 -12.92 -0.49
N VAL A 93 -2.40 -12.07 0.55
CA VAL A 93 -3.04 -10.75 0.42
C VAL A 93 -2.25 -9.89 -0.58
N THR A 94 -0.94 -9.79 -0.41
CA THR A 94 -0.06 -9.05 -1.33
C THR A 94 -0.19 -9.51 -2.79
N PHE A 95 -0.36 -10.81 -3.02
CA PHE A 95 -0.59 -11.38 -4.35
C PHE A 95 -1.87 -10.83 -4.97
N ILE A 96 -3.01 -10.86 -4.25
CA ILE A 96 -4.27 -10.34 -4.81
C ILE A 96 -4.18 -8.83 -5.03
N VAL A 97 -3.57 -8.08 -4.11
CA VAL A 97 -3.46 -6.62 -4.20
C VAL A 97 -2.65 -6.24 -5.42
N SER A 98 -1.55 -6.95 -5.68
CA SER A 98 -0.74 -6.75 -6.88
C SER A 98 -1.57 -6.86 -8.17
N THR A 99 -2.55 -7.76 -8.21
CA THR A 99 -3.28 -8.07 -9.45
C THR A 99 -4.26 -6.98 -9.86
N TYR A 100 -5.08 -6.46 -8.93
CA TYR A 100 -6.00 -5.36 -9.25
C TYR A 100 -5.29 -4.01 -9.26
N TYR A 101 -4.27 -3.82 -8.42
CA TYR A 101 -3.50 -2.57 -8.38
C TYR A 101 -2.77 -2.33 -9.71
N ALA A 102 -2.28 -3.38 -10.39
CA ALA A 102 -1.72 -3.29 -11.73
C ALA A 102 -2.70 -2.71 -12.76
N VAL A 103 -4.00 -3.02 -12.63
CA VAL A 103 -5.05 -2.49 -13.53
C VAL A 103 -5.27 -0.99 -13.30
N ILE A 104 -5.20 -0.52 -12.06
CA ILE A 104 -5.34 0.91 -11.79
C ILE A 104 -4.15 1.71 -12.32
N ILE A 105 -2.95 1.13 -12.29
CA ILE A 105 -1.76 1.71 -12.94
C ILE A 105 -1.96 1.73 -14.45
N ALA A 106 -2.55 0.68 -15.03
CA ALA A 106 -2.86 0.64 -16.45
C ALA A 106 -3.82 1.79 -16.85
N TRP A 107 -4.84 2.07 -16.03
CA TRP A 107 -5.71 3.23 -16.23
C TRP A 107 -4.91 4.54 -16.15
N SER A 108 -4.00 4.67 -15.19
CA SER A 108 -3.14 5.86 -15.06
C SER A 108 -2.27 6.09 -16.30
N ILE A 109 -1.74 5.01 -16.90
CA ILE A 109 -0.99 5.09 -18.17
C ILE A 109 -1.90 5.56 -19.32
N SER A 110 -3.09 4.98 -19.45
CA SER A 110 -4.07 5.41 -20.46
C SER A 110 -4.44 6.89 -20.28
N TYR A 111 -4.71 7.34 -19.06
CA TYR A 111 -5.05 8.73 -18.79
C TYR A 111 -3.88 9.70 -19.01
N THR A 112 -2.64 9.24 -18.85
CA THR A 112 -1.46 10.01 -19.26
C THR A 112 -1.49 10.29 -20.77
N TYR A 113 -1.84 9.28 -21.57
CA TYR A 113 -2.02 9.45 -23.02
C TYR A 113 -3.27 10.30 -23.35
N PHE A 114 -4.40 10.07 -22.68
CA PHE A 114 -5.63 10.84 -22.88
C PHE A 114 -5.47 12.32 -22.51
N SER A 115 -4.54 12.66 -21.62
CA SER A 115 -4.18 14.04 -21.31
C SER A 115 -3.61 14.78 -22.53
N ILE A 116 -2.88 14.07 -23.40
CA ILE A 116 -2.28 14.64 -24.60
C ILE A 116 -3.33 14.84 -25.69
N THR A 117 -4.24 13.87 -25.83
CA THR A 117 -5.24 13.86 -26.90
C THR A 117 -6.55 14.57 -26.53
N GLY A 118 -6.80 14.81 -25.24
CA GLY A 118 -8.08 15.33 -24.75
C GLY A 118 -9.23 14.32 -24.84
N ALA A 119 -8.94 13.02 -24.82
CA ALA A 119 -9.91 11.97 -25.16
C ALA A 119 -11.14 11.91 -24.24
N TRP A 120 -11.01 12.31 -22.97
CA TRP A 120 -12.12 12.23 -22.00
C TRP A 120 -13.20 13.30 -22.18
N GLY A 121 -13.00 14.29 -23.06
CA GLY A 121 -14.00 15.30 -23.38
C GLY A 121 -14.49 16.09 -22.16
N LYS A 122 -15.76 16.53 -22.18
CA LYS A 122 -16.38 17.29 -21.07
C LYS A 122 -17.07 16.39 -20.05
N ASP A 123 -17.63 15.26 -20.47
CA ASP A 123 -18.32 14.30 -19.61
C ASP A 123 -17.35 13.19 -19.17
N THR A 124 -16.50 13.53 -18.20
CA THR A 124 -15.43 12.66 -17.72
C THR A 124 -15.97 11.40 -17.02
N GLN A 125 -17.17 11.48 -16.45
CA GLN A 125 -17.82 10.37 -15.77
C GLN A 125 -18.30 9.32 -16.78
N THR A 126 -19.03 9.75 -17.81
CA THR A 126 -19.49 8.85 -18.87
C THR A 126 -18.30 8.26 -19.62
N PHE A 127 -17.26 9.06 -19.88
CA PHE A 127 -16.03 8.59 -20.50
C PHE A 127 -15.41 7.42 -19.71
N LEU A 128 -15.19 7.59 -18.40
CA LEU A 128 -14.58 6.53 -17.59
C LEU A 128 -15.45 5.26 -17.58
N PHE A 129 -16.71 5.39 -17.18
CA PHE A 129 -17.52 4.21 -16.85
C PHE A 129 -18.13 3.52 -18.07
N LYS A 130 -18.52 4.28 -19.11
CA LYS A 130 -19.22 3.71 -20.27
C LYS A 130 -18.32 3.57 -21.49
N GLU A 131 -17.46 4.54 -21.77
CA GLU A 131 -16.67 4.57 -23.00
C GLU A 131 -15.32 3.86 -22.87
N TYR A 132 -14.62 4.03 -21.75
CA TYR A 132 -13.30 3.44 -21.53
C TYR A 132 -13.38 2.07 -20.84
N LEU A 133 -14.02 1.99 -19.66
CA LEU A 133 -14.09 0.74 -18.90
C LEU A 133 -15.22 -0.19 -19.34
N HIS A 134 -16.23 0.33 -20.05
CA HIS A 134 -17.43 -0.42 -20.42
C HIS A 134 -18.03 -1.20 -19.24
N VAL A 135 -18.18 -0.54 -18.08
CA VAL A 135 -18.55 -1.18 -16.81
C VAL A 135 -19.84 -1.99 -16.98
N ALA A 136 -19.81 -3.23 -16.50
CA ALA A 136 -20.95 -4.14 -16.59
C ALA A 136 -22.16 -3.63 -15.79
N ASP A 137 -23.36 -3.91 -16.28
CA ASP A 137 -24.62 -3.40 -15.70
C ASP A 137 -24.92 -3.98 -14.31
N LYS A 138 -24.43 -5.19 -14.01
CA LYS A 138 -24.73 -5.90 -12.75
C LYS A 138 -23.46 -6.42 -12.08
N PRO A 139 -23.34 -6.27 -10.74
CA PRO A 139 -22.28 -6.92 -9.96
C PRO A 139 -22.24 -8.43 -10.19
N GLY A 140 -21.04 -9.01 -10.25
CA GLY A 140 -20.82 -10.44 -10.50
C GLY A 140 -20.71 -10.82 -11.97
N GLN A 141 -21.05 -9.93 -12.91
CA GLN A 141 -20.82 -10.17 -14.32
C GLN A 141 -19.37 -9.82 -14.70
N PHE A 142 -18.59 -10.82 -15.11
CA PHE A 142 -17.25 -10.58 -15.67
C PHE A 142 -17.33 -9.79 -16.99
N GLY A 143 -18.19 -10.23 -17.92
CA GLY A 143 -18.19 -9.69 -19.28
C GLY A 143 -16.91 -10.03 -20.04
N GLY A 144 -16.68 -9.34 -21.17
CA GLY A 144 -15.45 -9.48 -21.96
C GLY A 144 -14.26 -8.72 -21.35
N LEU A 145 -13.05 -9.06 -21.77
CA LEU A 145 -11.87 -8.21 -21.53
C LEU A 145 -12.03 -6.88 -22.24
N VAL A 146 -11.53 -5.80 -21.64
CA VAL A 146 -11.53 -4.44 -22.20
C VAL A 146 -10.20 -4.21 -22.93
N PRO A 147 -10.15 -4.27 -24.28
CA PRO A 147 -8.89 -4.20 -25.03
C PRO A 147 -8.04 -2.95 -24.72
N GLU A 148 -8.70 -1.82 -24.46
CA GLU A 148 -8.10 -0.53 -24.12
C GLU A 148 -7.32 -0.57 -22.80
N VAL A 149 -7.66 -1.50 -21.91
CA VAL A 149 -6.97 -1.74 -20.63
C VAL A 149 -5.85 -2.78 -20.79
N LEU A 150 -5.96 -3.71 -21.75
CA LEU A 150 -5.01 -4.81 -21.91
C LEU A 150 -3.61 -4.34 -22.32
N ILE A 151 -3.51 -3.38 -23.24
CA ILE A 151 -2.23 -2.83 -23.72
C ILE A 151 -1.45 -2.15 -22.58
N PRO A 152 -2.02 -1.16 -21.84
CA PRO A 152 -1.32 -0.55 -20.74
C PRO A 152 -1.05 -1.55 -19.59
N LEU A 153 -1.94 -2.52 -19.35
CA LEU A 153 -1.69 -3.57 -18.35
C LEU A 153 -0.49 -4.45 -18.71
N ALA A 154 -0.35 -4.83 -19.99
CA ALA A 154 0.83 -5.55 -20.47
C ALA A 154 2.10 -4.71 -20.25
N LEU A 155 2.05 -3.40 -20.54
CA LEU A 155 3.18 -2.50 -20.29
C LEU A 155 3.56 -2.43 -18.81
N VAL A 156 2.57 -2.33 -17.90
CA VAL A 156 2.81 -2.37 -16.45
C VAL A 156 3.58 -3.61 -16.05
N TRP A 157 3.12 -4.80 -16.47
CA TRP A 157 3.78 -6.05 -16.11
C TRP A 157 5.15 -6.23 -16.77
N ILE A 158 5.33 -5.77 -18.01
CA ILE A 158 6.66 -5.75 -18.66
C ILE A 158 7.64 -4.93 -17.83
N ILE A 159 7.25 -3.76 -17.35
CA ILE A 159 8.08 -2.90 -16.51
C ILE A 159 8.37 -3.60 -15.17
N VAL A 160 7.34 -4.04 -14.45
CA VAL A 160 7.48 -4.64 -13.10
C VAL A 160 8.33 -5.91 -13.15
N LEU A 161 8.04 -6.83 -14.07
CA LEU A 161 8.80 -8.08 -14.21
C LEU A 161 10.22 -7.80 -14.69
N GLY A 162 10.40 -6.87 -15.63
CA GLY A 162 11.74 -6.44 -16.10
C GLY A 162 12.61 -5.89 -14.97
N VAL A 163 12.02 -5.11 -14.05
CA VAL A 163 12.71 -4.63 -12.83
C VAL A 163 13.01 -5.79 -11.89
N ALA A 164 12.06 -6.68 -11.64
CA ALA A 164 12.25 -7.84 -10.78
C ALA A 164 13.37 -8.77 -11.26
N PHE A 165 13.48 -8.98 -12.59
CA PHE A 165 14.54 -9.78 -13.22
C PHE A 165 15.93 -9.18 -13.00
N LYS A 166 16.05 -7.85 -12.92
CA LYS A 166 17.32 -7.16 -12.59
C LYS A 166 17.68 -7.24 -11.10
N GLY A 167 16.76 -7.66 -10.24
CA GLY A 167 16.97 -7.86 -8.81
C GLY A 167 16.97 -6.56 -7.98
N VAL A 168 17.28 -6.67 -6.69
CA VAL A 168 17.19 -5.58 -5.71
C VAL A 168 18.09 -4.40 -6.07
N LYS A 169 19.40 -4.63 -6.23
CA LYS A 169 20.39 -3.56 -6.45
C LYS A 169 20.31 -2.91 -7.84
N LYS A 170 20.16 -3.70 -8.91
CA LYS A 170 20.18 -3.20 -10.31
C LYS A 170 18.79 -2.90 -10.86
N GLY A 171 17.73 -3.38 -10.20
CA GLY A 171 16.34 -3.13 -10.57
C GLY A 171 15.69 -2.17 -9.57
N ILE A 172 15.22 -2.72 -8.44
CA ILE A 172 14.36 -2.01 -7.47
C ILE A 172 15.00 -0.70 -7.00
N GLU A 173 16.26 -0.74 -6.58
CA GLU A 173 16.98 0.44 -6.09
C GLU A 173 17.18 1.52 -7.16
N VAL A 174 17.54 1.12 -8.38
CA VAL A 174 17.78 2.07 -9.49
C VAL A 174 16.49 2.77 -9.87
N VAL A 175 15.39 2.03 -9.99
CA VAL A 175 14.08 2.61 -10.32
C VAL A 175 13.64 3.58 -9.23
N ASN A 176 13.64 3.17 -7.97
CA ASN A 176 13.16 4.03 -6.89
C ASN A 176 14.02 5.28 -6.67
N ARG A 177 15.34 5.20 -6.92
CA ARG A 177 16.22 6.39 -6.84
C ARG A 177 15.87 7.45 -7.88
N ILE A 178 15.25 7.07 -8.99
CA ILE A 178 14.83 8.00 -10.05
C ILE A 178 13.37 8.38 -9.85
N PHE A 179 12.50 7.39 -9.66
CA PHE A 179 11.05 7.54 -9.68
C PHE A 179 10.54 8.33 -8.48
N ILE A 180 11.09 8.15 -7.28
CA ILE A 180 10.61 8.85 -6.09
C ILE A 180 10.96 10.34 -6.11
N PRO A 181 12.20 10.78 -6.40
CA PRO A 181 12.47 12.19 -6.61
C PRO A 181 11.67 12.79 -7.77
N LEU A 182 11.53 12.06 -8.89
CA LEU A 182 10.72 12.51 -10.04
C LEU A 182 9.26 12.73 -9.63
N LEU A 183 8.66 11.79 -8.89
CA LEU A 183 7.31 11.90 -8.36
C LEU A 183 7.15 13.17 -7.52
N VAL A 184 8.05 13.41 -6.57
CA VAL A 184 8.01 14.60 -5.71
C VAL A 184 8.10 15.88 -6.54
N VAL A 185 8.98 15.95 -7.54
CA VAL A 185 9.13 17.12 -8.41
C VAL A 185 7.87 17.36 -9.25
N MET A 186 7.35 16.33 -9.93
CA MET A 186 6.13 16.45 -10.74
C MET A 186 4.95 16.90 -9.87
N PHE A 187 4.81 16.29 -8.69
CA PHE A 187 3.70 16.60 -7.80
C PHE A 187 3.83 18.00 -7.17
N LEU A 188 5.04 18.46 -6.84
CA LEU A 188 5.29 19.83 -6.39
C LEU A 188 4.87 20.87 -7.44
N ILE A 189 5.15 20.63 -8.72
CA ILE A 189 4.71 21.52 -9.80
C ILE A 189 3.18 21.63 -9.83
N ILE A 190 2.48 20.50 -9.67
CA ILE A 190 1.01 20.47 -9.62
C ILE A 190 0.50 21.25 -8.40
N VAL A 191 1.08 21.03 -7.22
CA VAL A 191 0.69 21.72 -5.99
C VAL A 191 0.90 23.22 -6.10
N VAL A 192 2.07 23.66 -6.57
CA VAL A 192 2.36 25.09 -6.78
C VAL A 192 1.34 25.69 -7.75
N ARG A 193 1.01 24.99 -8.83
CA ARG A 193 -0.04 25.45 -9.73
C ARG A 193 -1.37 25.56 -9.00
N ALA A 194 -1.83 24.50 -8.34
CA ALA A 194 -3.13 24.43 -7.69
C ALA A 194 -3.33 25.54 -6.66
N VAL A 195 -2.33 25.82 -5.82
CA VAL A 195 -2.44 26.87 -4.78
C VAL A 195 -2.45 28.30 -5.35
N THR A 196 -1.98 28.50 -6.59
CA THR A 196 -2.02 29.81 -7.28
C THR A 196 -3.35 30.08 -8.01
N MET A 197 -4.29 29.13 -7.98
CA MET A 197 -5.54 29.25 -8.69
C MET A 197 -6.57 30.07 -7.92
N GLU A 198 -7.44 30.78 -8.64
CA GLU A 198 -8.56 31.50 -8.03
C GLU A 198 -9.51 30.52 -7.34
N GLY A 199 -9.94 30.79 -6.11
CA GLY A 199 -10.75 29.86 -5.32
C GLY A 199 -9.97 28.77 -4.58
N ALA A 200 -8.66 28.61 -4.80
CA ALA A 200 -7.85 27.61 -4.11
C ALA A 200 -7.93 27.71 -2.57
N MET A 201 -7.98 28.95 -2.05
CA MET A 201 -8.13 29.20 -0.61
C MET A 201 -9.41 28.62 -0.03
N GLN A 202 -10.53 28.58 -0.77
CA GLN A 202 -11.78 27.99 -0.29
C GLN A 202 -11.60 26.49 -0.03
N GLY A 203 -10.84 25.81 -0.89
CA GLY A 203 -10.50 24.40 -0.74
C GLY A 203 -9.53 24.15 0.41
N LEU A 204 -8.50 24.98 0.56
CA LEU A 204 -7.56 24.88 1.69
C LEU A 204 -8.24 25.17 3.03
N ASP A 205 -9.14 26.15 3.08
CA ASP A 205 -9.97 26.42 4.25
C ASP A 205 -10.86 25.21 4.56
N ALA A 206 -11.50 24.61 3.56
CA ALA A 206 -12.27 23.38 3.75
C ALA A 206 -11.41 22.22 4.31
N PHE A 207 -10.17 22.08 3.83
CA PHE A 207 -9.25 21.02 4.24
C PHE A 207 -8.71 21.21 5.67
N PHE A 208 -8.31 22.43 6.02
CA PHE A 208 -7.64 22.72 7.29
C PHE A 208 -8.56 23.24 8.39
N LYS A 209 -9.79 23.64 8.09
CA LYS A 209 -10.74 24.08 9.12
C LYS A 209 -11.00 22.93 10.10
N PRO A 210 -10.65 23.08 11.38
CA PRO A 210 -10.80 22.00 12.33
C PRO A 210 -12.24 21.93 12.84
N ASP A 211 -12.83 20.74 12.79
CA ASP A 211 -14.06 20.44 13.52
C ASP A 211 -13.74 19.58 14.76
N TRP A 212 -13.48 20.25 15.88
CA TRP A 212 -13.17 19.59 17.15
C TRP A 212 -14.35 18.82 17.76
N SER A 213 -15.58 18.95 17.23
CA SER A 213 -16.66 18.07 17.68
C SER A 213 -16.44 16.63 17.21
N ARG A 214 -15.76 16.45 16.08
CA ARG A 214 -15.55 15.16 15.42
C ARG A 214 -14.55 14.27 16.14
N ILE A 215 -13.63 14.80 16.94
CA ILE A 215 -12.63 13.97 17.66
C ILE A 215 -13.27 13.04 18.71
N PHE A 216 -14.50 13.31 19.12
CA PHE A 216 -15.28 12.45 20.02
C PHE A 216 -16.01 11.32 19.28
N ASP A 217 -16.07 11.36 17.94
CA ASP A 217 -16.57 10.26 17.13
C ASP A 217 -15.46 9.22 16.92
N GLY A 218 -15.68 8.02 17.44
CA GLY A 218 -14.75 6.90 17.28
C GLY A 218 -14.42 6.58 15.81
N LYS A 219 -15.31 6.91 14.87
CA LYS A 219 -15.09 6.71 13.43
C LYS A 219 -13.91 7.52 12.90
N VAL A 220 -13.65 8.71 13.45
CA VAL A 220 -12.51 9.55 13.06
C VAL A 220 -11.19 8.85 13.39
N TRP A 221 -11.12 8.20 14.55
CA TRP A 221 -9.96 7.42 14.96
C TRP A 221 -9.80 6.16 14.13
N LEU A 222 -10.90 5.44 13.85
CA LEU A 222 -10.90 4.30 12.94
C LEU A 222 -10.38 4.68 11.54
N ALA A 223 -10.82 5.81 11.01
CA ALA A 223 -10.36 6.34 9.72
C ALA A 223 -8.87 6.69 9.75
N ALA A 224 -8.38 7.33 10.83
CA ALA A 224 -6.97 7.68 11.00
C ALA A 224 -6.07 6.43 11.03
N TYR A 225 -6.42 5.42 11.85
CA TYR A 225 -5.66 4.17 11.93
C TYR A 225 -5.74 3.38 10.62
N GLY A 226 -6.92 3.28 10.01
CA GLY A 226 -7.09 2.64 8.71
C GLY A 226 -6.26 3.29 7.61
N GLN A 227 -6.19 4.62 7.59
CA GLN A 227 -5.35 5.37 6.65
C GLN A 227 -3.86 5.08 6.86
N ILE A 228 -3.38 5.07 8.12
CA ILE A 228 -1.97 4.77 8.43
C ILE A 228 -1.58 3.34 8.02
N PHE A 229 -2.44 2.35 8.29
CA PHE A 229 -2.19 0.96 7.88
C PHE A 229 -2.06 0.81 6.37
N PHE A 230 -3.02 1.39 5.66
CA PHE A 230 -3.05 1.32 4.21
C PHE A 230 -1.88 2.08 3.59
N SER A 231 -1.61 3.30 4.07
CA SER A 231 -0.60 4.19 3.48
C SER A 231 0.83 3.70 3.72
N LEU A 232 1.15 3.15 4.89
CA LEU A 232 2.51 2.67 5.15
C LEU A 232 2.77 1.25 4.65
N SER A 233 1.81 0.63 3.94
CA SER A 233 1.91 -0.75 3.47
C SER A 233 2.26 -1.74 4.60
N LEU A 234 1.65 -1.54 5.78
CA LEU A 234 1.90 -2.35 6.97
C LEU A 234 1.31 -3.76 6.80
N ALA A 235 2.01 -4.77 7.32
CA ALA A 235 1.57 -6.16 7.32
C ALA A 235 1.36 -6.77 5.92
N PHE A 236 1.88 -6.16 4.85
CA PHE A 236 1.98 -6.80 3.53
C PHE A 236 3.20 -7.74 3.43
N GLY A 237 4.07 -7.76 4.44
CA GLY A 237 5.35 -8.48 4.41
C GLY A 237 6.42 -7.81 3.54
N ILE A 238 6.12 -6.64 2.95
CA ILE A 238 7.05 -5.86 2.12
C ILE A 238 8.21 -5.37 2.98
N MET A 239 7.91 -4.73 4.11
CA MET A 239 8.93 -4.12 4.96
C MET A 239 9.82 -5.16 5.64
N ILE A 240 9.27 -6.33 5.97
CA ILE A 240 10.04 -7.51 6.40
C ILE A 240 10.97 -7.97 5.26
N THR A 241 10.44 -8.13 4.05
CA THR A 241 11.23 -8.62 2.91
C THR A 241 12.32 -7.62 2.50
N TYR A 242 12.02 -6.33 2.41
CA TYR A 242 12.97 -5.28 2.04
C TYR A 242 14.08 -5.12 3.07
N SER A 243 13.74 -5.10 4.36
CA SER A 243 14.76 -4.99 5.42
C SER A 243 15.65 -6.23 5.53
N SER A 244 15.18 -7.40 5.07
CA SER A 244 16.00 -8.62 4.98
C SER A 244 17.19 -8.53 4.01
N TYR A 245 17.14 -7.59 3.06
CA TYR A 245 18.21 -7.31 2.11
C TYR A 245 19.21 -6.27 2.63
N LEU A 246 18.99 -5.69 3.82
CA LEU A 246 19.94 -4.75 4.41
C LEU A 246 21.25 -5.45 4.84
N PRO A 247 22.39 -4.76 4.71
CA PRO A 247 23.63 -5.13 5.40
C PRO A 247 23.43 -5.16 6.92
N LYS A 248 24.14 -6.05 7.62
CA LYS A 248 23.95 -6.35 9.05
C LYS A 248 24.20 -5.21 10.06
N ASN A 249 24.78 -4.10 9.61
CA ASN A 249 25.06 -2.92 10.42
C ASN A 249 24.16 -1.74 10.03
N SER A 250 23.09 -2.00 9.28
CA SER A 250 22.19 -0.93 8.83
C SER A 250 21.25 -0.54 9.96
N ASP A 251 21.12 0.76 10.16
CA ASP A 251 20.14 1.34 11.07
C ASP A 251 18.72 0.97 10.61
N THR A 252 17.93 0.34 11.47
CA THR A 252 16.52 0.00 11.17
C THR A 252 15.55 1.03 11.72
N THR A 253 15.72 1.47 12.96
CA THR A 253 14.82 2.40 13.65
C THR A 253 14.75 3.75 12.95
N ASN A 254 15.89 4.38 12.66
CA ASN A 254 15.93 5.67 11.99
C ASN A 254 15.33 5.59 10.57
N ASN A 255 15.59 4.48 9.86
CA ASN A 255 14.95 4.28 8.55
C ASN A 255 13.42 4.17 8.67
N ALA A 256 12.88 3.55 9.73
CA ALA A 256 11.43 3.49 9.94
C ALA A 256 10.82 4.88 10.15
N PHE A 257 11.49 5.75 10.93
CA PHE A 257 11.07 7.15 11.11
C PHE A 257 11.13 7.94 9.79
N ILE A 258 12.23 7.82 9.04
CA ILE A 258 12.37 8.49 7.74
C ILE A 258 11.28 8.05 6.78
N THR A 259 11.02 6.75 6.66
CA THR A 259 9.97 6.20 5.79
C THR A 259 8.59 6.70 6.21
N GLY A 260 8.25 6.62 7.50
CA GLY A 260 6.95 7.04 8.02
C GLY A 260 6.67 8.52 7.82
N PHE A 261 7.63 9.38 8.18
CA PHE A 261 7.46 10.84 8.01
C PHE A 261 7.52 11.28 6.56
N ALA A 262 8.37 10.67 5.71
CA ALA A 262 8.40 10.98 4.29
C ALA A 262 7.05 10.65 3.62
N ASN A 263 6.47 9.50 3.97
CA ASN A 263 5.16 9.10 3.48
C ASN A 263 4.06 10.09 3.90
N SER A 264 3.92 10.35 5.21
CA SER A 264 2.92 11.29 5.72
C SER A 264 3.13 12.73 5.23
N GLY A 265 4.38 13.15 5.03
CA GLY A 265 4.71 14.44 4.43
C GLY A 265 4.23 14.54 2.98
N PHE A 266 4.37 13.47 2.20
CA PHE A 266 3.81 13.41 0.84
C PHE A 266 2.28 13.41 0.84
N GLU A 267 1.63 12.69 1.78
CA GLU A 267 0.17 12.73 1.95
C GLU A 267 -0.35 14.14 2.23
N LEU A 268 0.31 14.87 3.13
CA LEU A 268 -0.04 16.26 3.41
C LEU A 268 0.14 17.15 2.18
N LEU A 269 1.25 16.99 1.44
CA LEU A 269 1.49 17.69 0.19
C LEU A 269 0.40 17.42 -0.86
N ALA A 270 -0.02 16.15 -0.97
CA ALA A 270 -1.16 15.74 -1.79
C ALA A 270 -2.47 16.37 -1.34
N GLY A 271 -2.73 16.39 -0.04
CA GLY A 271 -3.88 17.06 0.57
C GLY A 271 -4.01 18.51 0.14
N ILE A 272 -2.90 19.27 0.27
CA ILE A 272 -2.83 20.68 -0.14
C ILE A 272 -3.13 20.83 -1.63
N GLY A 273 -2.48 20.07 -2.51
CA GLY A 273 -2.68 20.16 -3.96
C GLY A 273 -4.10 19.80 -4.39
N VAL A 274 -4.64 18.69 -3.86
CA VAL A 274 -5.98 18.19 -4.19
C VAL A 274 -7.05 19.18 -3.75
N PHE A 275 -7.00 19.66 -2.51
CA PHE A 275 -8.03 20.58 -2.02
C PHE A 275 -7.91 21.97 -2.63
N ALA A 276 -6.70 22.47 -2.92
CA ALA A 276 -6.56 23.69 -3.70
C ALA A 276 -7.22 23.57 -5.09
N ALA A 277 -7.03 22.44 -5.76
CA ALA A 277 -7.63 22.16 -7.06
C ALA A 277 -9.16 22.03 -7.00
N LEU A 278 -9.69 21.36 -5.96
CA LEU A 278 -11.13 21.27 -5.70
C LEU A 278 -11.75 22.64 -5.37
N GLY A 279 -11.04 23.49 -4.62
CA GLY A 279 -11.46 24.85 -4.30
C GLY A 279 -11.63 25.72 -5.54
N PHE A 280 -10.70 25.62 -6.50
CA PHE A 280 -10.84 26.27 -7.80
C PHE A 280 -12.07 25.78 -8.57
N MET A 281 -12.29 24.46 -8.63
CA MET A 281 -13.46 23.89 -9.31
C MET A 281 -14.77 24.35 -8.66
N ALA A 282 -14.84 24.30 -7.34
CA ALA A 282 -15.98 24.76 -6.55
C ALA A 282 -16.30 26.24 -6.84
N ASN A 283 -15.26 27.08 -6.87
CA ASN A 283 -15.38 28.50 -7.19
C ASN A 283 -15.93 28.73 -8.61
N ASN A 284 -15.39 28.04 -9.62
CA ASN A 284 -15.84 28.17 -11.00
C ASN A 284 -17.29 27.69 -11.21
N MET A 285 -17.70 26.64 -10.49
CA MET A 285 -19.06 26.11 -10.55
C MET A 285 -20.05 26.87 -9.66
N GLY A 286 -19.57 27.77 -8.80
CA GLY A 286 -20.41 28.47 -7.82
C GLY A 286 -21.05 27.51 -6.80
N VAL A 287 -20.40 26.38 -6.50
CA VAL A 287 -20.89 25.37 -5.55
C VAL A 287 -19.94 25.21 -4.38
N PRO A 288 -20.41 24.73 -3.21
CA PRO A 288 -19.54 24.37 -2.10
C PRO A 288 -18.57 23.21 -2.41
N VAL A 289 -17.44 23.15 -1.71
CA VAL A 289 -16.37 22.14 -1.91
C VAL A 289 -16.86 20.70 -1.69
N ASP A 290 -17.82 20.47 -0.78
CA ASP A 290 -18.40 19.14 -0.54
C ASP A 290 -19.18 18.58 -1.74
N LYS A 291 -19.57 19.42 -2.71
CA LYS A 291 -20.25 18.98 -3.93
C LYS A 291 -19.31 18.48 -5.02
N VAL A 292 -18.04 18.82 -4.93
CA VAL A 292 -17.00 18.41 -5.91
C VAL A 292 -16.01 17.42 -5.31
N ALA A 293 -15.93 17.32 -3.98
CA ALA A 293 -15.12 16.34 -3.28
C ALA A 293 -15.74 14.93 -3.41
N SER A 294 -14.94 13.97 -3.87
CA SER A 294 -15.28 12.54 -3.90
C SER A 294 -14.07 11.71 -3.48
N ALA A 295 -14.28 10.41 -3.20
CA ALA A 295 -13.21 9.49 -2.81
C ALA A 295 -12.78 8.57 -3.97
N GLY A 296 -11.54 8.05 -3.88
CA GLY A 296 -11.11 6.86 -4.62
C GLY A 296 -11.02 7.07 -6.14
N VAL A 297 -11.43 6.05 -6.90
CA VAL A 297 -11.32 6.01 -8.37
C VAL A 297 -12.05 7.20 -9.01
N GLY A 298 -13.21 7.59 -8.47
CA GLY A 298 -13.97 8.74 -8.98
C GLY A 298 -13.20 10.05 -8.87
N LEU A 299 -12.53 10.29 -7.75
CA LEU A 299 -11.72 11.51 -7.59
C LEU A 299 -10.63 11.58 -8.66
N ALA A 300 -9.87 10.50 -8.81
CA ALA A 300 -8.69 10.46 -9.68
C ALA A 300 -9.01 10.46 -11.17
N PHE A 301 -10.04 9.72 -11.59
CA PHE A 301 -10.32 9.44 -13.00
C PHE A 301 -11.60 10.12 -13.52
N VAL A 302 -12.34 10.85 -12.68
CA VAL A 302 -13.50 11.66 -13.09
C VAL A 302 -13.29 13.12 -12.73
N VAL A 303 -13.08 13.42 -11.44
CA VAL A 303 -13.01 14.80 -10.95
C VAL A 303 -11.73 15.49 -11.40
N PHE A 304 -10.56 14.86 -11.26
CA PHE A 304 -9.31 15.47 -11.73
C PHE A 304 -9.27 15.77 -13.23
N PRO A 305 -9.68 14.86 -14.15
CA PRO A 305 -9.85 15.20 -15.56
C PRO A 305 -10.75 16.42 -15.79
N GLN A 306 -11.82 16.56 -15.00
CA GLN A 306 -12.72 17.70 -15.08
C GLN A 306 -12.03 19.00 -14.60
N ILE A 307 -11.22 18.95 -13.53
CA ILE A 307 -10.38 20.08 -13.11
C ILE A 307 -9.38 20.44 -14.22
N ILE A 308 -8.74 19.43 -14.81
CA ILE A 308 -7.71 19.61 -15.84
C ILE A 308 -8.27 20.32 -17.08
N ASN A 309 -9.52 20.04 -17.46
CA ASN A 309 -10.18 20.72 -18.58
C ASN A 309 -10.28 22.25 -18.40
N GLU A 310 -10.35 22.71 -17.16
CA GLU A 310 -10.45 24.13 -16.80
C GLU A 310 -9.06 24.80 -16.69
N LEU A 311 -7.96 24.03 -16.79
CA LEU A 311 -6.61 24.56 -16.68
C LEU A 311 -6.08 25.11 -18.02
N PRO A 312 -5.37 26.25 -18.01
CA PRO A 312 -4.50 26.60 -19.12
C PRO A 312 -3.38 25.55 -19.23
N MET A 313 -2.99 25.21 -20.46
CA MET A 313 -2.05 24.11 -20.73
C MET A 313 -2.52 22.78 -20.12
N SER A 314 -3.82 22.48 -20.22
CA SER A 314 -4.43 21.25 -19.70
C SER A 314 -3.65 19.96 -20.03
N PRO A 315 -3.04 19.78 -21.23
CA PRO A 315 -2.27 18.56 -21.50
C PRO A 315 -1.06 18.39 -20.59
N LEU A 316 -0.36 19.48 -20.25
CA LEU A 316 0.82 19.43 -19.38
C LEU A 316 0.42 18.96 -17.96
N PHE A 317 -0.61 19.57 -17.38
CA PHE A 317 -1.05 19.22 -16.03
C PHE A 317 -1.68 17.84 -15.95
N GLY A 318 -2.43 17.43 -16.97
CA GLY A 318 -2.93 16.07 -17.08
C GLY A 318 -1.79 15.04 -17.12
N VAL A 319 -0.78 15.27 -17.97
CA VAL A 319 0.40 14.40 -18.04
C VAL A 319 1.13 14.35 -16.70
N LEU A 320 1.40 15.49 -16.06
CA LEU A 320 2.07 15.52 -14.76
C LEU A 320 1.30 14.73 -13.70
N PHE A 321 -0.03 14.88 -13.64
CA PHE A 321 -0.87 14.21 -12.64
C PHE A 321 -0.92 12.69 -12.87
N PHE A 322 -1.28 12.24 -14.07
CA PHE A 322 -1.43 10.81 -14.34
C PHE A 322 -0.09 10.07 -14.45
N LEU A 323 0.98 10.76 -14.84
CA LEU A 323 2.33 10.22 -14.75
C LEU A 323 2.79 10.08 -13.29
N SER A 324 2.41 11.03 -12.41
CA SER A 324 2.65 10.90 -10.96
C SER A 324 1.95 9.67 -10.39
N LEU A 325 0.66 9.46 -10.73
CA LEU A 325 -0.06 8.24 -10.34
C LEU A 325 0.62 6.98 -10.89
N THR A 326 1.03 6.98 -12.15
CA THR A 326 1.74 5.85 -12.76
C THR A 326 3.06 5.53 -12.05
N VAL A 327 3.86 6.54 -11.74
CA VAL A 327 5.17 6.38 -11.07
C VAL A 327 5.00 5.89 -9.63
N ALA A 328 4.08 6.49 -8.86
CA ALA A 328 3.75 6.03 -7.50
C ALA A 328 3.24 4.58 -7.52
N GLY A 329 2.34 4.27 -8.46
CA GLY A 329 1.80 2.94 -8.65
C GLY A 329 2.86 1.90 -9.00
N ILE A 330 3.73 2.16 -9.98
CA ILE A 330 4.77 1.20 -10.40
C ILE A 330 5.74 0.90 -9.25
N THR A 331 6.18 1.92 -8.51
CA THR A 331 7.11 1.72 -7.38
C THR A 331 6.49 0.86 -6.27
N SER A 332 5.21 1.12 -5.94
CA SER A 332 4.46 0.28 -5.01
C SER A 332 4.25 -1.15 -5.54
N LEU A 333 3.88 -1.34 -6.81
CA LEU A 333 3.64 -2.66 -7.39
C LEU A 333 4.91 -3.52 -7.46
N ILE A 334 6.07 -2.92 -7.74
CA ILE A 334 7.37 -3.61 -7.66
C ILE A 334 7.59 -4.20 -6.26
N SER A 335 7.21 -3.45 -5.21
CA SER A 335 7.36 -3.88 -3.83
C SER A 335 6.43 -5.02 -3.44
N LEU A 336 5.16 -4.96 -3.88
CA LEU A 336 4.19 -6.03 -3.69
C LEU A 336 4.62 -7.32 -4.41
N ALA A 337 5.04 -7.22 -5.67
CA ALA A 337 5.49 -8.37 -6.45
C ALA A 337 6.74 -9.04 -5.85
N GLU A 338 7.67 -8.25 -5.31
CA GLU A 338 8.89 -8.78 -4.68
C GLU A 338 8.62 -9.69 -3.48
N VAL A 339 7.58 -9.43 -2.69
CA VAL A 339 7.18 -10.31 -1.57
C VAL A 339 6.83 -11.70 -2.10
N CYS A 340 6.05 -11.75 -3.18
CA CYS A 340 5.64 -13.01 -3.82
C CYS A 340 6.85 -13.77 -4.35
N PHE A 341 7.77 -13.08 -5.03
CA PHE A 341 8.96 -13.68 -5.62
C PHE A 341 9.92 -14.20 -4.55
N ALA A 342 10.19 -13.42 -3.50
CA ALA A 342 11.08 -13.82 -2.42
C ALA A 342 10.53 -15.04 -1.66
N ALA A 343 9.25 -15.01 -1.29
CA ALA A 343 8.59 -16.09 -0.56
C ALA A 343 8.65 -17.44 -1.31
N VAL A 344 8.26 -17.44 -2.58
CA VAL A 344 8.22 -18.68 -3.38
C VAL A 344 9.62 -19.18 -3.73
N SER A 345 10.56 -18.27 -4.05
CA SER A 345 11.94 -18.64 -4.34
C SER A 345 12.58 -19.34 -3.15
N GLU A 346 12.39 -18.81 -1.94
CA GLU A 346 12.94 -19.37 -0.71
C GLU A 346 12.28 -20.70 -0.31
N LYS A 347 10.95 -20.80 -0.39
CA LYS A 347 10.23 -22.02 0.04
C LYS A 347 10.47 -23.22 -0.87
N PHE A 348 10.59 -22.97 -2.17
CA PHE A 348 10.72 -24.01 -3.17
C PHE A 348 12.16 -24.18 -3.69
N SER A 349 13.12 -23.46 -3.10
CA SER A 349 14.53 -23.45 -3.51
C SER A 349 14.70 -23.20 -5.01
N LEU A 350 13.82 -22.38 -5.60
CA LEU A 350 13.82 -22.06 -7.02
C LEU A 350 14.74 -20.88 -7.29
N SER A 351 15.41 -20.88 -8.45
CA SER A 351 16.14 -19.70 -8.90
C SER A 351 15.18 -18.50 -9.03
N ARG A 352 15.70 -17.30 -8.80
CA ARG A 352 14.92 -16.07 -8.87
C ARG A 352 14.23 -15.91 -10.23
N GLN A 353 14.95 -16.16 -11.32
CA GLN A 353 14.41 -16.04 -12.67
C GLN A 353 13.25 -17.01 -12.93
N LYS A 354 13.39 -18.27 -12.49
CA LYS A 354 12.31 -19.26 -12.62
C LYS A 354 11.09 -18.86 -11.78
N THR A 355 11.32 -18.33 -10.59
CA THR A 355 10.25 -17.85 -9.71
C THR A 355 9.51 -16.67 -10.32
N ILE A 356 10.23 -15.68 -10.87
CA ILE A 356 9.62 -14.53 -11.55
C ILE A 356 8.82 -15.00 -12.77
N GLY A 357 9.33 -15.98 -13.54
CA GLY A 357 8.59 -16.55 -14.67
C GLY A 357 7.26 -17.19 -14.24
N ILE A 358 7.27 -18.03 -13.20
CA ILE A 358 6.05 -18.72 -12.73
C ILE A 358 5.09 -17.74 -12.03
N MET A 359 5.56 -17.06 -10.99
CA MET A 359 4.72 -16.17 -10.19
C MET A 359 4.32 -14.91 -10.96
N GLY A 360 5.19 -14.39 -11.82
CA GLY A 360 4.87 -13.27 -12.71
C GLY A 360 3.77 -13.64 -13.70
N THR A 361 3.82 -14.85 -14.28
CA THR A 361 2.72 -15.34 -15.14
C THR A 361 1.41 -15.45 -14.36
N LEU A 362 1.44 -15.97 -13.14
CA LEU A 362 0.23 -16.05 -12.31
C LEU A 362 -0.34 -14.66 -11.97
N LEU A 363 0.52 -13.70 -11.60
CA LEU A 363 0.11 -12.31 -11.34
C LEU A 363 -0.54 -11.67 -12.58
N VAL A 364 0.04 -11.88 -13.77
CA VAL A 364 -0.52 -11.39 -15.03
C VAL A 364 -1.88 -12.03 -15.30
N LEU A 365 -1.99 -13.36 -15.22
CA LEU A 365 -3.24 -14.06 -15.53
C LEU A 365 -4.39 -13.68 -14.59
N VAL A 366 -4.11 -13.57 -13.28
CA VAL A 366 -5.13 -13.15 -12.31
C VAL A 366 -5.51 -11.68 -12.49
N SER A 367 -4.57 -10.81 -12.88
CA SER A 367 -4.89 -9.40 -13.18
C SER A 367 -5.89 -9.22 -14.32
N LEU A 368 -5.99 -10.17 -15.25
CA LEU A 368 -6.96 -10.14 -16.35
C LEU A 368 -8.41 -10.14 -15.87
N VAL A 369 -8.71 -10.73 -14.70
CA VAL A 369 -10.05 -10.68 -14.10
C VAL A 369 -10.49 -9.24 -13.87
N PHE A 370 -9.58 -8.39 -13.39
CA PHE A 370 -9.84 -6.98 -13.11
C PHE A 370 -9.79 -6.09 -14.37
N ALA A 371 -9.32 -6.63 -15.50
CA ALA A 371 -9.35 -5.97 -16.82
C ALA A 371 -10.61 -6.32 -17.64
N THR A 372 -11.59 -7.00 -17.03
CA THR A 372 -12.90 -7.26 -17.64
C THR A 372 -13.86 -6.09 -17.43
N ARG A 373 -14.99 -6.09 -18.14
CA ARG A 373 -16.08 -5.12 -17.94
C ARG A 373 -16.63 -5.09 -16.51
N GLY A 374 -16.62 -6.21 -15.81
CA GLY A 374 -16.96 -6.28 -14.38
C GLY A 374 -15.82 -5.87 -13.44
N GLY A 375 -14.63 -5.65 -14.00
CA GLY A 375 -13.38 -5.54 -13.26
C GLY A 375 -13.38 -4.48 -12.17
N LEU A 376 -14.03 -3.33 -12.41
CA LEU A 376 -14.15 -2.26 -11.42
C LEU A 376 -14.91 -2.70 -10.15
N MET A 377 -16.03 -3.44 -10.31
CA MET A 377 -16.82 -3.91 -9.17
C MET A 377 -16.12 -5.02 -8.41
N PHE A 378 -15.44 -5.93 -9.12
CA PHE A 378 -14.59 -6.93 -8.47
C PHE A 378 -13.45 -6.26 -7.71
N LEU A 379 -12.77 -5.30 -8.33
CA LEU A 379 -11.68 -4.55 -7.71
C LEU A 379 -12.15 -3.89 -6.41
N ASP A 380 -13.28 -3.20 -6.43
CA ASP A 380 -13.80 -2.50 -5.26
C ASP A 380 -14.08 -3.43 -4.08
N VAL A 381 -14.81 -4.53 -4.31
CA VAL A 381 -15.10 -5.51 -3.24
C VAL A 381 -13.83 -6.21 -2.77
N VAL A 382 -12.98 -6.65 -3.68
CA VAL A 382 -11.75 -7.37 -3.31
C VAL A 382 -10.78 -6.47 -2.54
N ASP A 383 -10.59 -5.23 -2.99
CA ASP A 383 -9.77 -4.23 -2.29
C ASP A 383 -10.31 -3.96 -0.87
N TYR A 384 -11.62 -3.75 -0.74
CA TYR A 384 -12.23 -3.51 0.56
C TYR A 384 -11.98 -4.67 1.55
N PHE A 385 -12.23 -5.91 1.13
CA PHE A 385 -12.08 -7.08 2.01
C PHE A 385 -10.62 -7.44 2.27
N ALA A 386 -9.74 -7.33 1.27
CA ALA A 386 -8.31 -7.57 1.43
C ALA A 386 -7.70 -6.61 2.45
N ASN A 387 -8.07 -5.33 2.41
CA ASN A 387 -7.52 -4.32 3.32
C ASN A 387 -8.17 -4.36 4.71
N ASN A 388 -9.51 -4.35 4.80
CA ASN A 388 -10.19 -4.19 6.10
C ASN A 388 -10.28 -5.49 6.91
N PHE A 389 -10.22 -6.66 6.26
CA PHE A 389 -10.27 -7.95 6.95
C PHE A 389 -8.98 -8.76 6.76
N GLY A 390 -8.37 -8.73 5.59
CA GLY A 390 -7.08 -9.41 5.37
C GLY A 390 -5.96 -8.76 6.20
N LEU A 391 -5.52 -7.57 5.80
CA LEU A 391 -4.35 -6.92 6.40
C LEU A 391 -4.50 -6.61 7.88
N ILE A 392 -5.65 -6.07 8.30
CA ILE A 392 -5.88 -5.73 9.70
C ILE A 392 -5.80 -6.98 10.59
N THR A 393 -6.39 -8.10 10.15
CA THR A 393 -6.32 -9.35 10.92
C THR A 393 -4.90 -9.91 10.95
N ILE A 394 -4.15 -9.79 9.84
CA ILE A 394 -2.76 -10.22 9.80
C ILE A 394 -1.88 -9.37 10.73
N ALA A 395 -2.04 -8.04 10.70
CA ALA A 395 -1.33 -7.11 11.58
C ALA A 395 -1.62 -7.40 13.06
N LEU A 396 -2.88 -7.70 13.40
CA LEU A 396 -3.23 -8.12 14.74
C LEU A 396 -2.58 -9.47 15.08
N ALA A 397 -2.63 -10.43 14.16
CA ALA A 397 -2.06 -11.76 14.35
C ALA A 397 -0.53 -11.72 14.55
N GLU A 398 0.21 -10.94 13.78
CA GLU A 398 1.67 -10.84 13.93
C GLU A 398 2.04 -10.19 15.28
N VAL A 399 1.38 -9.09 15.66
CA VAL A 399 1.71 -8.36 16.88
C VAL A 399 1.33 -9.19 18.11
N VAL A 400 0.14 -9.81 18.12
CA VAL A 400 -0.31 -10.67 19.22
C VAL A 400 0.56 -11.92 19.32
N THR A 401 0.85 -12.58 18.19
CA THR A 401 1.64 -13.82 18.21
C THR A 401 3.06 -13.56 18.69
N ILE A 402 3.74 -12.56 18.13
CA ILE A 402 5.14 -12.30 18.48
C ILE A 402 5.26 -11.59 19.82
N GLY A 403 4.38 -10.62 20.10
CA GLY A 403 4.43 -9.77 21.27
C GLY A 403 3.85 -10.40 22.52
N LEU A 404 2.66 -11.00 22.44
CA LEU A 404 1.92 -11.49 23.62
C LEU A 404 2.05 -13.01 23.82
N ILE A 405 1.94 -13.80 22.75
CA ILE A 405 1.98 -15.27 22.84
C ILE A 405 3.43 -15.76 22.99
N LEU A 406 4.32 -15.39 22.06
CA LEU A 406 5.72 -15.81 22.09
C LEU A 406 6.59 -14.93 23.00
N ARG A 407 6.09 -13.76 23.40
CA ARG A 407 6.80 -12.79 24.28
C ARG A 407 8.19 -12.41 23.77
N ARG A 408 8.35 -12.31 22.45
CA ARG A 408 9.64 -12.04 21.79
C ARG A 408 9.87 -10.57 21.47
N LEU A 409 8.92 -9.68 21.77
CA LEU A 409 9.08 -8.25 21.49
C LEU A 409 10.38 -7.63 22.05
N PRO A 410 10.86 -7.97 23.27
CA PRO A 410 12.14 -7.47 23.77
C PRO A 410 13.36 -7.85 22.92
N VAL A 411 13.34 -9.02 22.26
CA VAL A 411 14.43 -9.46 21.37
C VAL A 411 14.57 -8.50 20.19
N TYR A 412 13.46 -8.12 19.57
CA TYR A 412 13.48 -7.21 18.42
C TYR A 412 13.80 -5.78 18.81
N GLN A 413 13.39 -5.35 20.00
CA GLN A 413 13.82 -4.07 20.54
C GLN A 413 15.33 -4.03 20.79
N ASN A 414 15.88 -5.06 21.44
CA ASN A 414 17.31 -5.14 21.70
C ASN A 414 18.09 -5.17 20.38
N HIS A 415 17.59 -5.90 19.39
CA HIS A 415 18.15 -5.94 18.04
C HIS A 415 18.14 -4.57 17.36
N ALA A 416 17.00 -3.88 17.33
CA ALA A 416 16.89 -2.55 16.75
C ALA A 416 17.79 -1.55 17.50
N ASN A 417 17.79 -1.59 18.83
CA ASN A 417 18.64 -0.76 19.68
C ASN A 417 20.12 -1.05 19.52
N PHE A 418 20.51 -2.25 19.12
CA PHE A 418 21.91 -2.58 18.86
C PHE A 418 22.41 -1.96 17.55
N VAL A 419 21.58 -1.93 16.50
CA VAL A 419 22.00 -1.47 15.16
C VAL A 419 21.67 -0.01 14.84
N SER A 420 20.80 0.63 15.63
CA SER A 420 20.31 2.00 15.38
C SER A 420 20.79 3.01 16.40
N ASP A 421 20.94 4.26 15.99
CA ASP A 421 21.26 5.37 16.90
C ASP A 421 20.04 5.74 17.76
N ILE A 422 18.86 5.84 17.12
CA ILE A 422 17.58 6.05 17.81
C ILE A 422 17.19 4.75 18.51
N LYS A 423 17.13 4.79 19.84
CA LYS A 423 16.74 3.63 20.66
C LYS A 423 15.23 3.63 20.87
N LEU A 424 14.61 2.49 20.59
CA LEU A 424 13.24 2.16 20.96
C LEU A 424 13.15 1.97 22.47
N GLY A 425 12.19 2.64 23.10
CA GLY A 425 11.95 2.62 24.55
C GLY A 425 10.62 1.97 24.94
N THR A 426 10.16 2.26 26.15
CA THR A 426 8.88 1.76 26.69
C THR A 426 7.68 2.19 25.84
N PHE A 427 7.71 3.40 25.29
CA PHE A 427 6.66 3.89 24.39
C PHE A 427 6.39 2.91 23.24
N TRP A 428 7.43 2.48 22.53
CA TRP A 428 7.31 1.51 21.44
C TRP A 428 6.73 0.16 21.88
N ARG A 429 7.11 -0.32 23.08
CA ARG A 429 6.51 -1.55 23.66
C ARG A 429 5.01 -1.37 23.94
N VAL A 430 4.61 -0.28 24.58
CA VAL A 430 3.20 -0.01 24.92
C VAL A 430 2.38 0.18 23.65
N SER A 431 2.92 0.91 22.68
CA SER A 431 2.35 1.09 21.34
C SER A 431 2.02 -0.24 20.66
N LEU A 432 2.92 -1.22 20.70
CA LEU A 432 2.70 -2.53 20.07
C LEU A 432 1.96 -3.55 20.94
N LEU A 433 2.10 -3.52 22.27
CA LEU A 433 1.46 -4.53 23.13
C LEU A 433 0.06 -4.14 23.60
N VAL A 434 -0.28 -2.85 23.55
CA VAL A 434 -1.54 -2.32 24.08
C VAL A 434 -2.29 -1.55 23.02
N ILE A 435 -1.74 -0.43 22.52
CA ILE A 435 -2.48 0.49 21.66
C ILE A 435 -2.85 -0.17 20.33
N THR A 436 -1.86 -0.73 19.63
CA THR A 436 -2.06 -1.34 18.31
C THR A 436 -3.04 -2.53 18.38
N PRO A 437 -2.90 -3.53 19.28
CA PRO A 437 -3.84 -4.65 19.33
C PRO A 437 -5.26 -4.24 19.70
N LEU A 438 -5.44 -3.28 20.62
CA LEU A 438 -6.76 -2.77 20.99
C LEU A 438 -7.44 -2.06 19.83
N MET A 439 -6.72 -1.19 19.13
CA MET A 439 -7.25 -0.46 17.99
C MET A 439 -7.60 -1.39 16.83
N LEU A 440 -6.70 -2.32 16.47
CA LEU A 440 -6.97 -3.29 15.40
C LEU A 440 -8.09 -4.26 15.76
N GLY A 441 -8.13 -4.75 17.01
CA GLY A 441 -9.20 -5.61 17.49
C GLY A 441 -10.56 -4.90 17.42
N TYR A 442 -10.61 -3.63 17.83
CA TYR A 442 -11.82 -2.81 17.72
C TYR A 442 -12.22 -2.57 16.27
N MET A 443 -11.28 -2.21 15.38
CA MET A 443 -11.52 -2.05 13.94
C MET A 443 -12.14 -3.30 13.30
N LEU A 444 -11.62 -4.49 13.63
CA LEU A 444 -12.15 -5.75 13.12
C LEU A 444 -13.55 -6.03 13.63
N ILE A 445 -13.81 -5.81 14.93
CA ILE A 445 -15.12 -6.04 15.53
C ILE A 445 -16.15 -5.08 14.93
N ASP A 446 -15.87 -3.78 14.90
CA ASP A 446 -16.77 -2.80 14.31
C ASP A 446 -17.00 -3.06 12.82
N GLY A 447 -15.92 -3.24 12.04
CA GLY A 447 -16.02 -3.54 10.62
C GLY A 447 -16.85 -4.79 10.31
N THR A 448 -16.71 -5.85 11.12
CA THR A 448 -17.53 -7.06 11.02
C THR A 448 -19.00 -6.77 11.32
N ILE A 449 -19.31 -6.05 12.40
CA ILE A 449 -20.68 -5.69 12.78
C ILE A 449 -21.33 -4.84 11.68
N GLN A 450 -20.63 -3.85 11.13
CA GLN A 450 -21.17 -3.00 10.08
C GLN A 450 -21.48 -3.82 8.81
N ASN A 451 -20.59 -4.71 8.40
CA ASN A 451 -20.80 -5.55 7.20
C ASN A 451 -21.91 -6.59 7.37
N ILE A 452 -22.15 -7.07 8.59
CA ILE A 452 -23.31 -7.93 8.88
C ILE A 452 -24.62 -7.15 8.81
N LYS A 453 -24.62 -5.89 9.27
CA LYS A 453 -25.80 -5.01 9.23
C LYS A 453 -26.14 -4.53 7.83
N LYS A 454 -25.12 -4.21 7.03
CA LYS A 454 -25.27 -3.66 5.68
C LYS A 454 -24.09 -4.12 4.82
N ASN A 455 -24.40 -4.71 3.67
CA ASN A 455 -23.37 -5.09 2.71
C ASN A 455 -22.54 -3.88 2.27
N TYR A 456 -21.23 -4.12 2.09
CA TYR A 456 -20.32 -3.13 1.52
C TYR A 456 -20.84 -2.63 0.15
N GLY A 457 -20.73 -1.32 -0.07
CA GLY A 457 -21.06 -0.68 -1.36
C GLY A 457 -22.51 -0.82 -1.82
N ASP A 458 -23.44 -1.20 -0.93
CA ASP A 458 -24.83 -1.57 -1.29
C ASP A 458 -24.89 -2.72 -2.33
N TYR A 459 -23.82 -3.52 -2.42
CA TYR A 459 -23.74 -4.65 -3.34
C TYR A 459 -24.65 -5.82 -2.91
N PRO A 460 -25.11 -6.65 -3.87
CA PRO A 460 -25.88 -7.86 -3.57
C PRO A 460 -25.11 -8.82 -2.64
N THR A 461 -25.82 -9.44 -1.69
CA THR A 461 -25.21 -10.36 -0.70
C THR A 461 -24.43 -11.49 -1.36
N GLU A 462 -24.97 -12.07 -2.43
CA GLU A 462 -24.28 -13.13 -3.18
C GLU A 462 -22.91 -12.68 -3.71
N PHE A 463 -22.83 -11.45 -4.23
CA PHE A 463 -21.58 -10.88 -4.74
C PHE A 463 -20.57 -10.65 -3.62
N VAL A 464 -21.00 -10.02 -2.52
CA VAL A 464 -20.15 -9.71 -1.37
C VAL A 464 -19.65 -10.97 -0.66
N VAL A 465 -20.49 -11.99 -0.49
CA VAL A 465 -20.08 -13.26 0.12
C VAL A 465 -19.06 -13.97 -0.79
N THR A 466 -19.36 -14.08 -2.08
CA THR A 466 -18.54 -14.86 -3.03
C THR A 466 -17.18 -14.23 -3.32
N TYR A 467 -17.12 -12.90 -3.45
CA TYR A 467 -15.89 -12.21 -3.84
C TYR A 467 -15.24 -11.38 -2.73
N GLY A 468 -15.96 -11.12 -1.63
CA GLY A 468 -15.41 -10.46 -0.44
C GLY A 468 -14.98 -11.46 0.62
N TRP A 469 -15.96 -12.02 1.34
CA TRP A 469 -15.72 -12.91 2.48
C TRP A 469 -14.97 -14.18 2.11
N SER A 470 -15.34 -14.86 1.01
CA SER A 470 -14.65 -16.08 0.56
C SER A 470 -13.19 -15.81 0.21
N ILE A 471 -12.86 -14.64 -0.34
CA ILE A 471 -11.48 -14.26 -0.64
C ILE A 471 -10.68 -14.02 0.64
N ALA A 472 -11.24 -13.30 1.62
CA ALA A 472 -10.62 -13.12 2.93
C ALA A 472 -10.32 -14.47 3.61
N ALA A 473 -11.26 -15.42 3.56
CA ALA A 473 -11.08 -16.78 4.07
C ALA A 473 -10.05 -17.58 3.26
N ALA A 474 -10.06 -17.45 1.93
CA ALA A 474 -9.13 -18.14 1.04
C ALA A 474 -7.67 -17.78 1.33
N PHE A 475 -7.37 -16.52 1.66
CA PHE A 475 -6.00 -16.13 2.01
C PHE A 475 -5.44 -16.93 3.19
N LEU A 476 -6.24 -17.10 4.24
CA LEU A 476 -5.83 -17.86 5.42
C LEU A 476 -5.71 -19.37 5.09
N ILE A 477 -6.68 -19.93 4.39
CA ILE A 477 -6.69 -21.36 4.03
C ILE A 477 -5.48 -21.70 3.14
N VAL A 478 -5.24 -20.91 2.10
CA VAL A 478 -4.09 -21.11 1.19
C VAL A 478 -2.77 -20.94 1.96
N ALA A 479 -2.67 -19.94 2.83
CA ALA A 479 -1.49 -19.74 3.67
C ALA A 479 -1.19 -20.95 4.56
N LEU A 480 -2.22 -21.53 5.19
CA LEU A 480 -2.10 -22.75 5.98
C LEU A 480 -1.65 -23.93 5.10
N ILE A 481 -2.25 -24.13 3.92
CA ILE A 481 -1.88 -25.23 3.01
C ILE A 481 -0.41 -25.12 2.58
N ILE A 482 0.06 -23.93 2.19
CA ILE A 482 1.46 -23.74 1.78
C ILE A 482 2.42 -24.01 2.95
N SER A 483 2.03 -23.64 4.17
CA SER A 483 2.85 -23.87 5.37
C SER A 483 3.04 -25.35 5.72
N LEU A 484 2.19 -26.26 5.22
CA LEU A 484 2.32 -27.71 5.43
C LEU A 484 3.56 -28.30 4.74
N LYS A 485 4.03 -27.67 3.66
CA LYS A 485 5.25 -28.11 2.99
C LYS A 485 6.45 -27.84 3.90
N LYS A 486 7.33 -28.82 4.11
CA LYS A 486 8.54 -28.62 4.92
C LYS A 486 9.56 -27.74 4.19
N TRP A 487 10.32 -26.96 4.96
CA TRP A 487 11.49 -26.24 4.44
C TRP A 487 12.64 -27.20 4.14
N ASP A 488 13.51 -26.78 3.24
CA ASP A 488 14.74 -27.49 2.91
C ASP A 488 15.66 -27.61 4.15
N ALA A 489 16.35 -28.75 4.30
CA ALA A 489 17.27 -28.98 5.40
C ALA A 489 18.38 -27.90 5.49
N GLN A 490 18.80 -27.36 4.35
CA GLN A 490 19.77 -26.27 4.32
C GLN A 490 19.26 -25.00 5.01
N ILE A 491 17.97 -24.68 4.89
CA ILE A 491 17.37 -23.51 5.54
C ILE A 491 17.42 -23.64 7.07
N HIS A 492 17.26 -24.85 7.60
CA HIS A 492 17.44 -25.10 9.04
C HIS A 492 18.87 -24.82 9.50
N SER A 493 19.86 -25.30 8.74
CA SER A 493 21.29 -25.07 9.02
C SER A 493 21.64 -23.57 8.97
N ASP A 494 21.19 -22.86 7.93
CA ASP A 494 21.41 -21.42 7.77
C ASP A 494 20.77 -20.61 8.90
N SER A 495 19.60 -21.04 9.37
CA SER A 495 18.89 -20.38 10.47
C SER A 495 19.65 -20.53 11.79
N ALA A 496 20.17 -21.73 12.08
CA ALA A 496 20.99 -21.96 13.27
C ALA A 496 22.30 -21.14 13.23
N LYS A 497 22.94 -21.06 12.06
CA LYS A 497 24.15 -20.25 11.86
C LYS A 497 23.89 -18.76 12.06
N LEU A 498 22.78 -18.24 11.53
CA LEU A 498 22.41 -16.84 11.68
C LEU A 498 22.12 -16.47 13.14
N GLU A 499 21.39 -17.32 13.87
CA GLU A 499 21.09 -17.10 15.29
C GLU A 499 22.37 -17.13 16.14
N LYS A 500 23.29 -18.06 15.85
CA LYS A 500 24.61 -18.08 16.50
C LYS A 500 25.38 -16.79 16.25
N GLU A 501 25.40 -16.31 15.01
CA GLU A 501 26.11 -15.08 14.66
C GLU A 501 25.57 -13.86 15.40
N TRP A 502 24.26 -13.70 15.57
CA TRP A 502 23.69 -12.60 16.37
C TRP A 502 24.06 -12.69 17.85
N LYS A 503 24.08 -13.91 18.41
CA LYS A 503 24.54 -14.13 19.79
C LYS A 503 26.01 -13.78 19.96
N ASP A 504 26.87 -14.17 19.01
CA ASP A 504 28.29 -13.85 19.03
C ASP A 504 28.53 -12.33 18.95
N ARG A 505 27.58 -11.57 18.37
CA ARG A 505 27.58 -10.10 18.35
C ARG A 505 27.01 -9.45 19.61
N GLY A 506 26.57 -10.22 20.60
CA GLY A 506 25.98 -9.73 21.84
C GLY A 506 24.49 -9.35 21.75
N VAL A 507 23.79 -9.82 20.71
CA VAL A 507 22.36 -9.53 20.49
C VAL A 507 21.53 -10.79 20.74
N SER A 508 21.19 -11.05 22.01
CA SER A 508 20.34 -12.19 22.38
C SER A 508 18.85 -11.89 22.20
#